data_AF-A0A945EBL9-F1
#
_entry.id   AF-A0A945EBL9-F1
#
_cell.length_a   1.000
_cell.length_b   1.000
_cell.length_c   1.000
_cell.angle_alpha   90.00
_cell.angle_beta   90.00
_cell.angle_gamma   90.00
#
_symmetry.space_group_name_H-M   'P 1'
#
loop_
_entity.id
_entity.type
_entity.pdbx_description
1 polymer ?
#
loop_
_entity_poly.entity_id
_entity_poly.type
_entity_poly.pdbx_seq_one_letter_code
_entity_poly.pdbx_strand_id
1 'polypeptide(L)'
;MKKTFLLLFSCLLLFLCFSPTIQAASDFDVYVFTSTGCPYCENTVNYFDIVTKEQYPQAIVNVFPFSDDEKYYPRFLELAEAYDIQKDKAPVSFIGPFAIVGYNVEEIKDALEYCATNSCKNPEEIAGTPIKLPAADFSIIGDNKLIAWAVVLGALAIILFTAFFGNRFRNK
;
A
#
# COMPACT_ATOMS: atom_id res chain seq x y z
N MET A 1 51.25 11.60 8.61
CA MET A 1 50.14 10.80 9.20
C MET A 1 48.96 11.65 9.67
N LYS A 2 49.14 12.75 10.42
CA LYS A 2 48.02 13.61 10.86
C LYS A 2 47.27 14.35 9.74
N LYS A 3 47.96 14.81 8.68
CA LYS A 3 47.35 15.53 7.54
C LYS A 3 46.48 14.63 6.65
N THR A 4 46.89 13.39 6.45
CA THR A 4 46.11 12.37 5.72
C THR A 4 44.86 11.96 6.50
N PHE A 5 44.94 11.88 7.83
CA PHE A 5 43.78 11.65 8.69
C PHE A 5 42.80 12.83 8.65
N LEU A 6 43.31 14.06 8.60
CA LEU A 6 42.49 15.28 8.51
C LEU A 6 41.78 15.40 7.15
N LEU A 7 42.44 15.01 6.05
CA LEU A 7 41.82 14.93 4.73
C LEU A 7 40.73 13.86 4.64
N LEU A 8 40.96 12.67 5.21
CA LEU A 8 39.95 11.60 5.26
C LEU A 8 38.73 12.00 6.08
N PHE A 9 38.94 12.65 7.23
CA PHE A 9 37.86 13.12 8.09
C PHE A 9 37.04 14.24 7.41
N SER A 10 37.71 15.16 6.71
CA SER A 10 37.04 16.20 5.93
C SER A 10 36.20 15.63 4.78
N CYS A 11 36.68 14.57 4.11
CA CYS A 11 35.95 13.93 3.01
C CYS A 11 34.73 13.15 3.51
N LEU A 12 34.84 12.49 4.67
CA LEU A 12 33.74 11.79 5.33
C LEU A 12 32.61 12.74 5.76
N LEU A 13 32.96 13.91 6.28
CA LEU A 13 32.01 14.97 6.65
C LEU A 13 31.27 15.54 5.43
N LEU A 14 31.98 15.76 4.31
CA LEU A 14 31.38 16.18 3.05
C LEU A 14 30.41 15.13 2.49
N PHE A 15 30.72 13.84 2.65
CA PHE A 15 29.85 12.76 2.20
C PHE A 15 28.55 12.66 3.01
N LEU A 16 28.61 12.93 4.32
CA LEU A 16 27.43 12.92 5.20
C LEU A 16 26.41 14.02 4.85
N CYS A 17 26.87 15.18 4.36
CA CYS A 17 25.99 16.28 3.93
C CYS A 17 25.21 16.00 2.64
N PHE A 18 25.61 14.99 1.86
CA PHE A 18 24.96 14.62 0.60
C PHE A 18 23.95 13.47 0.74
N SER A 19 23.58 13.11 1.96
CA SER A 19 22.56 12.08 2.17
C SER A 19 21.24 12.56 1.56
N PRO A 20 20.66 11.83 0.58
CA PRO A 20 19.33 12.17 0.10
C PRO A 20 18.38 12.09 1.30
N THR A 21 17.66 13.17 1.55
CA THR A 21 16.55 13.16 2.51
C THR A 21 15.50 12.20 1.97
N ILE A 22 15.44 11.00 2.54
CA ILE A 22 14.32 10.09 2.32
C ILE A 22 13.11 10.78 2.95
N GLN A 23 12.32 11.47 2.13
CA GLN A 23 11.01 11.97 2.52
C GLN A 23 10.14 10.73 2.75
N ALA A 24 9.90 10.38 4.01
CA ALA A 24 8.93 9.36 4.33
C ALA A 24 7.56 9.88 3.91
N ALA A 25 7.04 9.38 2.78
CA ALA A 25 5.66 9.63 2.38
C ALA A 25 4.76 9.00 3.46
N SER A 26 3.83 9.78 3.99
CA SER A 26 2.84 9.26 4.95
C SER A 26 1.86 8.35 4.22
N ASP A 27 1.57 7.19 4.80
CA ASP A 27 0.55 6.28 4.28
C ASP A 27 -0.81 7.00 4.21
N PHE A 28 -1.61 6.65 3.20
CA PHE A 28 -2.97 7.17 3.03
C PHE A 28 -3.92 6.09 2.49
N ASP A 29 -5.18 6.15 2.91
CA ASP A 29 -6.19 5.18 2.51
C ASP A 29 -6.86 5.52 1.17
N VAL A 30 -7.08 4.48 0.36
CA VAL A 30 -7.84 4.50 -0.88
C VAL A 30 -9.02 3.54 -0.76
N TYR A 31 -10.24 4.01 -0.95
CA TYR A 31 -11.44 3.18 -0.85
C TYR A 31 -12.05 2.95 -2.23
N VAL A 32 -12.15 1.69 -2.64
CA VAL A 32 -12.69 1.30 -3.94
C VAL A 32 -13.98 0.52 -3.74
N PHE A 33 -15.10 1.15 -4.06
CA PHE A 33 -16.42 0.52 -4.01
C PHE A 33 -16.73 -0.15 -5.34
N THR A 34 -17.07 -1.44 -5.29
CA THR A 34 -17.27 -2.29 -6.47
C THR A 34 -18.64 -2.97 -6.45
N SER A 35 -19.03 -3.48 -7.62
CA SER A 35 -20.22 -4.30 -7.81
C SER A 35 -19.81 -5.64 -8.44
N THR A 36 -20.51 -6.72 -8.13
CA THR A 36 -20.26 -8.02 -8.76
C THR A 36 -20.68 -8.00 -10.23
N GLY A 37 -19.91 -8.70 -11.08
CA GLY A 37 -20.16 -8.78 -12.52
C GLY A 37 -19.84 -7.50 -13.30
N CYS A 38 -19.02 -6.60 -12.73
CA CYS A 38 -18.63 -5.31 -13.30
C CYS A 38 -17.20 -5.37 -13.88
N PRO A 39 -17.01 -5.44 -15.21
CA PRO A 39 -15.67 -5.51 -15.81
C PRO A 39 -14.79 -4.29 -15.49
N TYR A 40 -15.40 -3.11 -15.38
CA TYR A 40 -14.70 -1.87 -15.01
C TYR A 40 -14.18 -1.90 -13.57
N CYS A 41 -14.86 -2.61 -12.68
CA CYS A 41 -14.45 -2.78 -11.29
C CYS A 41 -13.20 -3.65 -11.21
N GLU A 42 -13.16 -4.76 -11.97
CA GLU A 42 -11.97 -5.61 -12.08
C GLU A 42 -10.78 -4.82 -12.65
N ASN A 43 -10.99 -4.04 -13.71
CA ASN A 43 -9.93 -3.21 -14.29
C ASN A 43 -9.38 -2.18 -13.28
N THR A 44 -10.26 -1.56 -12.49
CA THR A 44 -9.87 -0.59 -11.46
C THR A 44 -9.05 -1.24 -10.36
N VAL A 45 -9.49 -2.39 -9.83
CA VAL A 45 -8.76 -3.13 -8.79
C VAL A 45 -7.40 -3.61 -9.31
N ASN A 46 -7.35 -4.15 -10.52
CA ASN A 46 -6.09 -4.57 -11.15
C ASN A 46 -5.12 -3.40 -11.34
N TYR A 47 -5.63 -2.23 -11.75
CA TYR A 47 -4.82 -1.03 -11.88
C TYR A 47 -4.22 -0.59 -10.52
N PHE A 48 -5.04 -0.60 -9.46
CA PHE A 48 -4.55 -0.31 -8.11
C PHE A 48 -3.50 -1.33 -7.63
N ASP A 49 -3.70 -2.62 -7.88
CA ASP A 49 -2.74 -3.67 -7.48
C ASP A 49 -1.36 -3.46 -8.12
N ILE A 50 -1.32 -3.04 -9.38
CA ILE A 50 -0.07 -2.74 -10.11
C ILE A 50 0.55 -1.44 -9.57
N VAL A 51 -0.22 -0.35 -9.57
CA VAL A 51 0.32 0.99 -9.34
C VAL A 51 0.78 1.19 -7.89
N THR A 52 0.13 0.54 -6.92
CA THR A 52 0.55 0.63 -5.52
C THR A 52 1.81 -0.19 -5.23
N LYS A 53 2.03 -1.32 -5.89
CA LYS A 53 3.27 -2.09 -5.72
C LYS A 53 4.49 -1.41 -6.33
N GLU A 54 4.31 -0.70 -7.44
CA GLU A 54 5.43 -0.18 -8.23
C GLU A 54 5.70 1.31 -8.02
N GLN A 55 4.65 2.12 -7.83
CA GLN A 55 4.76 3.59 -7.90
C GLN A 55 4.29 4.28 -6.61
N TYR A 56 3.26 3.74 -5.93
CA TYR A 56 2.68 4.34 -4.74
C TYR A 56 2.53 3.32 -3.59
N PRO A 57 3.63 2.78 -3.03
CA PRO A 57 3.59 1.78 -1.96
C PRO A 57 2.98 2.27 -0.64
N GLN A 58 2.87 3.58 -0.46
CA GLN A 58 2.21 4.22 0.68
C GLN A 58 0.67 4.28 0.56
N ALA A 59 0.10 3.95 -0.61
CA ALA A 59 -1.35 3.94 -0.79
C ALA A 59 -1.94 2.60 -0.31
N ILE A 60 -2.80 2.66 0.71
CA ILE A 60 -3.46 1.48 1.29
C ILE A 60 -4.83 1.31 0.64
N VAL A 61 -4.95 0.33 -0.26
CA VAL A 61 -6.17 0.11 -1.04
C VAL A 61 -7.11 -0.84 -0.31
N ASN A 62 -8.32 -0.35 -0.01
CA ASN A 62 -9.39 -1.10 0.61
C ASN A 62 -10.53 -1.26 -0.40
N VAL A 63 -10.91 -2.50 -0.71
CA VAL A 63 -11.93 -2.80 -1.72
C VAL A 63 -13.22 -3.26 -1.02
N PHE A 64 -14.35 -2.67 -1.40
CA PHE A 64 -15.65 -2.90 -0.79
C PHE A 64 -16.70 -3.29 -1.84
N PRO A 65 -17.14 -4.55 -1.89
CA PRO A 65 -18.26 -4.96 -2.75
C PRO A 65 -19.58 -4.49 -2.13
N PHE A 66 -20.20 -3.43 -2.66
CA PHE A 66 -21.41 -2.85 -2.06
C PHE A 66 -22.71 -3.37 -2.65
N SER A 67 -22.71 -3.88 -3.89
CA SER A 67 -23.93 -4.36 -4.56
C SER A 67 -24.47 -5.64 -3.93
N ASP A 68 -23.59 -6.43 -3.33
CA ASP A 68 -23.87 -7.80 -2.90
C ASP A 68 -23.89 -7.95 -1.37
N ASP A 69 -23.43 -6.92 -0.66
CA ASP A 69 -23.33 -6.92 0.79
C ASP A 69 -23.92 -5.61 1.34
N GLU A 70 -25.12 -5.72 1.93
CA GLU A 70 -25.86 -4.62 2.57
C GLU A 70 -25.01 -3.89 3.63
N LYS A 71 -23.92 -4.49 4.08
CA LYS A 71 -22.97 -3.93 5.04
C LYS A 71 -22.14 -2.77 4.51
N TYR A 72 -21.80 -2.76 3.22
CA TYR A 72 -20.95 -1.72 2.63
C TYR A 72 -21.76 -0.63 1.92
N TYR A 73 -23.00 -0.90 1.53
CA TYR A 73 -23.85 0.07 0.84
C TYR A 73 -24.11 1.35 1.67
N PRO A 74 -24.46 1.31 2.97
CA PRO A 74 -24.63 2.52 3.77
C PRO A 74 -23.39 3.43 3.79
N ARG A 75 -22.19 2.84 3.77
CA ARG A 75 -20.93 3.60 3.77
C ARG A 75 -20.64 4.23 2.43
N PHE A 76 -20.95 3.51 1.36
CA PHE A 76 -20.91 4.10 0.03
C PHE A 76 -21.82 5.32 -0.03
N LEU A 77 -23.02 5.26 0.56
CA LEU A 77 -23.94 6.41 0.63
C LEU A 77 -23.38 7.58 1.44
N GLU A 78 -22.77 7.31 2.61
CA GLU A 78 -22.14 8.34 3.45
C GLU A 78 -20.99 9.05 2.71
N LEU A 79 -20.09 8.29 2.08
CA LEU A 79 -18.99 8.86 1.30
C LEU A 79 -19.50 9.56 0.04
N ALA A 80 -20.47 8.98 -0.67
CA ALA A 80 -21.05 9.60 -1.84
C ALA A 80 -21.70 10.96 -1.51
N GLU A 81 -22.32 11.08 -0.33
CA GLU A 81 -22.87 12.34 0.15
C GLU A 81 -21.77 13.34 0.55
N ALA A 82 -20.74 12.89 1.28
CA ALA A 82 -19.63 13.74 1.70
C ALA A 82 -18.81 14.31 0.51
N TYR A 83 -18.73 13.56 -0.58
CA TYR A 83 -18.02 13.95 -1.80
C TYR A 83 -18.94 14.51 -2.90
N ASP A 84 -20.23 14.66 -2.63
CA ASP A 84 -21.25 15.19 -3.56
C ASP A 84 -21.29 14.46 -4.93
N ILE A 85 -21.29 13.13 -4.90
CA ILE A 85 -21.38 12.27 -6.10
C ILE A 85 -22.67 11.45 -6.17
N GLN A 86 -22.98 10.94 -7.36
CA GLN A 86 -24.14 10.08 -7.59
C GLN A 86 -23.95 8.68 -6.97
N LYS A 87 -25.06 8.14 -6.42
CA LYS A 87 -25.10 6.94 -5.56
C LYS A 87 -25.40 5.63 -6.34
N ASP A 88 -25.21 5.59 -7.66
CA ASP A 88 -25.73 4.51 -8.52
C ASP A 88 -24.69 3.89 -9.48
N LYS A 89 -23.42 4.27 -9.38
CA LYS A 89 -22.36 3.82 -10.30
C LYS A 89 -21.26 3.08 -9.57
N ALA A 90 -20.69 2.09 -10.24
CA ALA A 90 -19.50 1.37 -9.82
C ALA A 90 -18.52 1.25 -11.01
N PRO A 91 -17.21 1.18 -10.77
CA PRO A 91 -16.55 1.37 -9.49
C PRO A 91 -16.57 2.84 -9.05
N VAL A 92 -16.38 3.11 -7.76
CA VAL A 92 -16.11 4.45 -7.24
C VAL A 92 -14.89 4.39 -6.35
N SER A 93 -13.91 5.26 -6.61
CA SER A 93 -12.67 5.33 -5.85
C SER A 93 -12.60 6.64 -5.07
N PHE A 94 -12.41 6.58 -3.75
CA PHE A 94 -12.19 7.72 -2.89
C PHE A 94 -10.71 7.77 -2.49
N ILE A 95 -10.03 8.86 -2.83
CA ILE A 95 -8.59 9.06 -2.62
C ILE A 95 -8.38 10.47 -2.10
N GLY A 96 -8.10 10.63 -0.81
CA GLY A 96 -8.01 11.95 -0.19
C GLY A 96 -9.24 12.80 -0.53
N PRO A 97 -9.10 14.03 -1.06
CA PRO A 97 -10.24 14.89 -1.40
C PRO A 97 -10.97 14.50 -2.70
N PHE A 98 -10.53 13.46 -3.41
CA PHE A 98 -11.07 13.09 -4.71
C PHE A 98 -12.03 11.90 -4.62
N ALA A 99 -13.13 11.98 -5.37
CA ALA A 99 -14.01 10.86 -5.67
C ALA A 99 -14.07 10.66 -7.19
N ILE A 100 -13.71 9.46 -7.64
CA ILE A 100 -13.57 9.12 -9.06
C ILE A 100 -14.63 8.08 -9.38
N VAL A 101 -15.55 8.42 -10.26
CA VAL A 101 -16.68 7.56 -10.64
C VAL A 101 -16.35 6.87 -11.97
N GLY A 102 -16.37 5.54 -11.97
CA GLY A 102 -15.99 4.72 -13.11
C GLY A 102 -14.49 4.39 -13.15
N TYR A 103 -14.07 3.72 -14.22
CA TYR A 103 -12.67 3.42 -14.47
C TYR A 103 -12.01 4.56 -15.25
N ASN A 104 -11.29 5.44 -14.55
CA ASN A 104 -10.49 6.51 -15.16
C ASN A 104 -9.06 6.51 -14.60
N VAL A 105 -8.12 5.98 -15.38
CA VAL A 105 -6.71 5.83 -14.99
C VAL A 105 -6.03 7.17 -14.76
N GLU A 106 -6.33 8.18 -15.57
CA GLU A 106 -5.69 9.49 -15.47
C GLU A 106 -6.09 10.18 -14.18
N GLU A 107 -7.39 10.22 -13.85
CA GLU A 107 -7.87 10.79 -12.59
C GLU A 107 -7.35 10.03 -11.37
N ILE A 108 -7.29 8.69 -11.43
CA ILE A 108 -6.73 7.89 -10.33
C ILE A 108 -5.27 8.23 -10.11
N LYS A 109 -4.48 8.29 -11.19
CA LYS A 109 -3.06 8.62 -11.10
C LYS A 109 -2.84 10.01 -10.52
N ASP A 110 -3.58 11.00 -11.00
CA ASP A 110 -3.48 12.38 -10.54
C ASP A 110 -3.82 12.49 -9.04
N ALA A 111 -4.85 11.79 -8.59
CA ALA A 111 -5.22 11.73 -7.18
C ALA A 111 -4.16 11.03 -6.30
N LEU A 112 -3.57 9.92 -6.78
CA LEU A 112 -2.48 9.22 -6.11
C LEU A 112 -1.23 10.10 -6.00
N GLU A 113 -0.84 10.77 -7.08
CA GLU A 113 0.30 11.68 -7.11
C GLU A 113 0.10 12.88 -6.18
N TYR A 114 -1.12 13.43 -6.16
CA TYR A 114 -1.50 14.47 -5.20
C TYR A 114 -1.32 13.98 -3.76
N CYS A 115 -1.87 12.83 -3.39
CA CYS A 115 -1.77 12.31 -2.02
C CYS A 115 -0.39 11.76 -1.64
N ALA A 116 0.42 11.37 -2.62
CA ALA A 116 1.82 11.02 -2.39
C ALA A 116 2.67 12.24 -2.04
N THR A 117 2.33 13.40 -2.63
CA THR A 117 3.09 14.64 -2.45
C THR A 117 2.53 15.48 -1.29
N ASN A 118 1.23 15.40 -1.04
CA ASN A 118 0.50 16.15 -0.04
C ASN A 118 -0.07 15.19 0.99
N SER A 119 0.07 15.49 2.29
CA SER A 119 -0.57 14.70 3.33
C SER A 119 -2.10 14.75 3.16
N CYS A 120 -2.68 13.65 2.69
CA CYS A 120 -4.12 13.50 2.51
C CYS A 120 -4.81 13.05 3.80
N LYS A 121 -6.01 13.57 4.01
CA LYS A 121 -6.94 13.00 4.99
C LYS A 121 -7.51 11.71 4.43
N ASN A 122 -7.75 10.74 5.30
CA ASN A 122 -8.44 9.53 4.91
C ASN A 122 -9.90 9.83 4.54
N PRO A 123 -10.52 9.04 3.63
CA PRO A 123 -11.91 9.27 3.24
C PRO A 123 -12.90 9.29 4.41
N GLU A 124 -12.67 8.50 5.46
CA GLU A 124 -13.49 8.51 6.70
C GLU A 124 -13.46 9.87 7.41
N GLU A 125 -12.31 10.52 7.43
CA GLU A 125 -12.16 11.83 8.07
C GLU A 125 -12.92 12.92 7.32
N ILE A 126 -13.06 12.76 6.00
CA ILE A 126 -13.84 13.67 5.15
C ILE A 126 -15.34 13.45 5.36
N ALA A 127 -15.78 12.20 5.48
CA ALA A 127 -17.17 11.87 5.81
C ALA A 127 -17.58 12.30 7.23
N GLY A 128 -16.61 12.54 8.13
CA GLY A 128 -16.89 12.95 9.51
C GLY A 128 -17.51 11.84 10.38
N THR A 129 -17.55 10.61 9.87
CA THR A 129 -18.01 9.41 10.57
C THR A 129 -16.87 8.38 10.61
N PRO A 130 -16.46 7.88 11.80
CA PRO A 130 -15.51 6.78 11.86
C PRO A 130 -16.18 5.56 11.23
N ILE A 131 -15.62 5.08 10.12
CA ILE A 131 -16.23 3.96 9.41
C ILE A 131 -15.86 2.71 10.21
N LYS A 132 -16.84 2.11 10.89
CA LYS A 132 -16.64 0.84 11.61
C LYS A 132 -16.53 -0.32 10.62
N LEU A 133 -15.46 -0.35 9.83
CA LEU A 133 -15.18 -1.44 8.90
C LEU A 133 -15.31 -2.77 9.65
N PRO A 134 -16.10 -3.75 9.15
CA PRO A 134 -15.86 -5.10 9.59
C PRO A 134 -14.41 -5.44 9.27
N ALA A 135 -13.76 -6.23 10.12
CA ALA A 135 -12.42 -6.71 9.84
C ALA A 135 -12.37 -7.18 8.37
N ALA A 136 -11.45 -6.56 7.61
CA ALA A 136 -11.30 -6.78 6.19
C ALA A 136 -11.33 -8.29 5.91
N ASP A 137 -12.24 -8.72 5.02
CA ASP A 137 -12.14 -10.06 4.47
C ASP A 137 -10.98 -10.03 3.48
N PHE A 138 -9.78 -10.29 4.01
CA PHE A 138 -8.51 -10.33 3.29
C PHE A 138 -8.41 -11.56 2.37
N SER A 139 -9.52 -12.12 1.90
CA SER A 139 -9.54 -13.31 1.04
C SER A 139 -9.21 -13.01 -0.42
N ILE A 140 -9.06 -11.74 -0.84
CA ILE A 140 -8.81 -11.38 -2.23
C ILE A 140 -7.34 -11.02 -2.54
N ILE A 141 -6.47 -10.79 -1.54
CA ILE A 141 -5.09 -10.40 -1.81
C ILE A 141 -4.12 -11.21 -0.96
N GLY A 142 -3.52 -12.25 -1.55
CA GLY A 142 -2.40 -12.95 -0.92
C GLY A 142 -2.29 -14.39 -1.37
N ASP A 143 -1.56 -14.63 -2.45
CA ASP A 143 -1.11 -15.98 -2.77
C ASP A 143 -0.05 -16.39 -1.72
N ASN A 144 -0.53 -16.95 -0.61
CA ASN A 144 0.21 -17.32 0.61
C ASN A 144 1.34 -18.34 0.38
N LYS A 145 1.53 -18.79 -0.87
CA LYS A 145 2.55 -19.75 -1.27
C LYS A 145 3.97 -19.15 -1.17
N LEU A 146 4.15 -17.86 -1.48
CA LEU A 146 5.48 -17.25 -1.50
C LEU A 146 6.11 -17.13 -0.09
N ILE A 147 5.30 -16.77 0.91
CA ILE A 147 5.76 -16.65 2.30
C ILE A 147 6.07 -18.04 2.90
N ALA A 148 5.27 -19.06 2.55
CA ALA A 148 5.49 -20.43 3.02
C ALA A 148 6.84 -21.00 2.55
N TRP A 149 7.23 -20.80 1.29
CA TRP A 149 8.51 -21.29 0.76
C TRP A 149 9.70 -20.54 1.37
N ALA A 150 9.59 -19.23 1.62
CA ALA A 150 10.65 -18.45 2.25
C ALA A 150 10.99 -18.97 3.66
N VAL A 151 9.98 -19.34 4.45
CA VAL A 151 10.17 -19.91 5.80
C VAL A 151 10.83 -21.29 5.74
N VAL A 152 10.40 -22.14 4.79
CA VAL A 152 10.98 -23.49 4.61
C VAL A 152 12.45 -23.42 4.17
N LEU A 153 12.78 -22.53 3.22
CA LEU A 153 14.15 -22.35 2.75
C LEU A 153 15.06 -21.77 3.85
N GLY A 154 14.55 -20.82 4.66
CA GLY A 154 15.27 -20.30 5.81
C GLY A 154 15.58 -21.36 6.86
N ALA A 155 14.60 -22.21 7.19
CA ALA A 155 14.80 -23.32 8.13
C ALA A 155 15.82 -24.35 7.62
N LEU A 156 15.77 -24.71 6.34
CA LEU A 156 16.74 -25.62 5.72
C LEU A 156 18.15 -25.05 5.72
N ALA A 157 18.32 -23.75 5.46
CA ALA A 157 19.63 -23.09 5.52
C ALA A 157 20.24 -23.13 6.93
N ILE A 158 19.44 -22.96 7.98
CA ILE A 158 19.89 -23.03 9.38
C ILE A 158 20.31 -24.46 9.76
N ILE A 159 19.54 -25.47 9.34
CA ILE A 159 19.87 -26.88 9.59
C ILE A 159 21.17 -27.25 8.87
N LEU A 160 21.35 -26.81 7.62
CA LEU A 160 22.59 -27.06 6.87
C LEU A 160 23.77 -26.32 7.49
N PHE A 161 23.59 -25.08 7.96
CA PHE A 161 24.65 -24.32 8.62
C PHE A 161 25.09 -24.97 9.94
N THR A 162 24.14 -25.41 10.77
CA THR A 162 24.43 -26.10 12.04
C THR A 162 25.04 -27.48 11.82
N ALA A 163 24.60 -28.24 10.80
CA ALA A 163 25.23 -29.50 10.43
C ALA A 163 26.66 -29.31 9.91
N PHE A 164 26.89 -28.30 9.07
CA PHE A 164 28.19 -28.01 8.48
C PHE A 164 29.21 -27.48 9.51
N PHE A 165 28.80 -26.58 10.41
CA PHE A 165 29.67 -26.07 11.46
C PHE A 165 29.80 -27.02 12.66
N GLY A 166 28.73 -27.72 13.03
CA GLY A 166 28.74 -28.72 14.10
C GLY A 166 29.72 -29.87 13.81
N ASN A 167 29.85 -30.27 12.55
CA ASN A 167 30.80 -31.31 12.15
C ASN A 167 32.26 -30.80 12.10
N ARG A 168 32.49 -29.48 12.04
CA ARG A 168 33.83 -28.87 12.02
C ARG A 168 34.47 -28.76 13.42
N PHE A 169 33.67 -28.78 14.49
CA PHE A 169 34.15 -28.74 15.88
C PHE A 169 34.40 -30.11 16.51
N ARG A 170 34.02 -31.22 15.86
CA ARG A 170 34.19 -32.58 16.41
C ARG A 170 35.46 -33.30 15.97
N ASN A 171 36.24 -32.72 15.05
CA ASN A 171 37.48 -33.28 14.50
C ASN A 171 38.73 -32.43 14.83
N LYS A 172 38.79 -31.82 16.01
CA LYS A 172 40.00 -31.21 16.55
C LYS A 172 40.27 -31.68 17.97
#